data_AF-A0A1V5IL03-F1
#
_entry.id   AF-A0A1V5IL03-F1
#
_cell.length_a   1.000
_cell.length_b   1.000
_cell.length_c   1.000
_cell.angle_alpha   90.00
_cell.angle_beta   90.00
_cell.angle_gamma   90.00
#
_symmetry.space_group_name_H-M   'P 1'
#
loop_
_entity.id
_entity.type
_entity.pdbx_description
1 polymer ?
#
loop_
_entity_poly.entity_id
_entity_poly.type
_entity_poly.pdbx_seq_one_letter_code
_entity_poly.pdbx_strand_id
1 'polypeptide(L)'
;MDPKTLAKVKESERNLNIRLETHESSEHPTFWEVTAWMTRTAEYEKMTGKADLPRVWGRKYITTPTAGGMVLVIRNPQSGDTFTTETWGDIPSYDSFVEKVLDRVKESPLDEDFTTLCDEANTVIPAG
;
A
#
# COMPACT_ATOMS: atom_id res chain seq x y z
N MET A 1 18.19 -3.50 0.95
CA MET A 1 17.73 -2.11 1.25
C MET A 1 18.83 -1.31 1.91
N ASP A 2 19.12 -0.13 1.36
CA ASP A 2 20.11 0.82 1.90
C ASP A 2 19.65 1.49 3.22
N PRO A 3 20.55 1.81 4.16
CA PRO A 3 20.19 2.49 5.41
C PRO A 3 19.45 3.82 5.24
N LYS A 4 19.71 4.58 4.18
CA LYS A 4 19.01 5.85 3.90
C LYS A 4 17.57 5.60 3.47
N THR A 5 17.33 4.60 2.61
CA THR A 5 15.99 4.17 2.22
C THR A 5 15.20 3.71 3.44
N LEU A 6 15.84 2.92 4.31
CA LEU A 6 15.22 2.45 5.54
C LEU A 6 14.82 3.61 6.46
N ALA A 7 15.66 4.65 6.57
CA ALA A 7 15.33 5.86 7.34
C ALA A 7 14.11 6.60 6.76
N LYS A 8 14.04 6.76 5.43
CA LYS A 8 12.88 7.35 4.73
C LYS A 8 11.59 6.55 4.95
N VAL A 9 11.68 5.22 4.93
CA VAL A 9 10.55 4.33 5.28
C VAL A 9 10.09 4.63 6.69
N LYS A 10 10.99 4.65 7.68
CA LYS A 10 10.65 4.89 9.09
C LYS A 10 10.08 6.28 9.35
N GLU A 11 10.51 7.27 8.59
CA GLU A 11 9.96 8.62 8.63
C GLU A 11 8.55 8.64 8.03
N SER A 12 8.35 8.02 6.87
CA SER A 12 7.06 7.97 6.19
C SER A 12 6.01 7.17 6.98
N GLU A 13 6.40 6.05 7.61
CA GLU A 13 5.53 5.28 8.50
C GLU A 13 4.96 6.17 9.62
N ARG A 14 5.79 7.04 10.20
CA ARG A 14 5.39 7.97 11.27
C ARG A 14 4.53 9.12 10.76
N ASN A 15 4.92 9.74 9.65
CA ASN A 15 4.26 10.94 9.15
C ASN A 15 2.90 10.64 8.49
N LEU A 16 2.78 9.47 7.86
CA LEU A 16 1.59 9.08 7.09
C LEU A 16 0.68 8.11 7.86
N ASN A 17 1.04 7.72 9.10
CA ASN A 17 0.33 6.70 9.87
C ASN A 17 0.14 5.38 9.10
N ILE A 18 1.17 4.96 8.36
CA ILE A 18 1.19 3.70 7.60
C ILE A 18 2.27 2.75 8.14
N ARG A 19 2.16 1.47 7.77
CA ARG A 19 3.20 0.45 7.94
C ARG A 19 3.62 -0.01 6.56
N LEU A 20 4.92 -0.09 6.32
CA LEU A 20 5.43 -0.63 5.07
C LEU A 20 6.01 -2.02 5.31
N GLU A 21 5.57 -2.97 4.49
CA GLU A 21 6.15 -4.29 4.37
C GLU A 21 6.88 -4.37 3.04
N THR A 22 8.17 -4.62 3.11
CA THR A 22 9.08 -4.55 1.98
C THR A 22 9.71 -5.93 1.82
N HIS A 23 9.47 -6.58 0.69
CA HIS A 23 10.02 -7.90 0.40
C HIS A 23 10.86 -7.89 -0.89
N GLU A 24 12.16 -8.14 -0.72
CA GLU A 24 13.10 -8.39 -1.81
C GLU A 24 13.45 -9.89 -1.75
N SER A 25 12.91 -10.69 -2.68
CA SER A 25 13.22 -12.13 -2.70
C SER A 25 14.66 -12.32 -3.20
N SER A 26 15.52 -12.86 -2.32
CA SER A 26 16.89 -13.26 -2.65
C SER A 26 16.98 -14.65 -3.29
N GLU A 27 15.96 -15.49 -3.12
CA GLU A 27 15.89 -16.84 -3.69
C GLU A 27 15.36 -16.84 -5.14
N HIS A 28 14.51 -15.87 -5.49
CA HIS A 28 13.96 -15.68 -6.82
C HIS A 28 13.85 -14.16 -7.11
N PRO A 29 14.82 -13.51 -7.78
CA PRO A 29 14.83 -12.06 -8.04
C PRO A 29 13.79 -11.64 -9.10
N THR A 30 12.67 -12.35 -9.16
CA THR A 30 11.65 -12.23 -10.20
C THR A 30 10.75 -11.03 -9.99
N PHE A 31 10.58 -10.56 -8.75
CA PHE A 31 9.73 -9.41 -8.44
C PHE A 31 10.14 -8.69 -7.17
N TRP A 32 9.79 -7.42 -7.11
CA TRP A 32 9.87 -6.55 -5.94
C TRP A 32 8.46 -6.28 -5.44
N GLU A 33 8.26 -6.39 -4.13
CA GLU A 33 6.97 -6.13 -3.50
C GLU A 33 7.12 -5.11 -2.37
N VAL A 34 6.24 -4.11 -2.40
CA VAL A 34 6.03 -3.21 -1.27
C VAL A 34 4.55 -3.16 -0.97
N THR A 35 4.16 -3.40 0.28
CA THR A 35 2.79 -3.24 0.74
C THR A 35 2.72 -2.13 1.79
N ALA A 36 1.90 -1.12 1.53
CA ALA A 36 1.58 -0.06 2.47
C ALA A 36 0.26 -0.38 3.16
N TRP A 37 0.28 -0.51 4.49
CA TRP A 37 -0.90 -0.78 5.32
C TRP A 37 -1.26 0.44 6.14
N MET A 38 -2.55 0.74 6.26
CA MET A 38 -3.02 1.71 7.24
C MET A 38 -2.77 1.17 8.65
N THR A 39 -2.24 2.01 9.54
CA THR A 39 -1.96 1.64 10.94
C THR A 39 -2.91 2.30 11.92
N ARG A 40 -3.98 2.94 11.46
CA ARG A 40 -5.04 3.47 12.31
C ARG A 40 -6.25 3.68 11.42
N THR A 41 -7.32 2.97 11.71
CA THR A 41 -8.64 3.31 11.21
C THR A 41 -9.46 3.64 12.44
N ALA A 42 -9.44 4.91 12.83
CA ALA A 42 -10.32 5.40 13.89
C ALA A 42 -11.79 5.07 13.55
N GLU A 43 -12.14 5.00 12.26
CA GLU A 43 -13.42 4.47 11.81
C GLU A 43 -13.60 2.96 12.05
N TYR A 44 -12.57 2.12 11.91
CA TYR A 44 -12.69 0.69 12.23
C TYR A 44 -12.89 0.46 13.72
N GLU A 45 -12.13 1.17 14.56
CA GLU A 45 -12.35 1.13 16.01
C GLU A 45 -13.77 1.60 16.35
N LYS A 46 -14.24 2.68 15.70
CA LYS A 46 -15.62 3.17 15.83
C LYS A 46 -16.67 2.16 15.36
N MET A 47 -16.43 1.43 14.27
CA MET A 47 -17.37 0.45 13.70
C MET A 47 -17.39 -0.87 14.46
N THR A 48 -16.25 -1.33 14.99
CA THR A 48 -16.09 -2.69 15.52
C THR A 48 -15.83 -2.75 17.02
N GLY A 49 -15.53 -1.62 17.66
CA GLY A 49 -15.16 -1.53 19.08
C GLY A 49 -13.80 -2.14 19.41
N LYS A 50 -13.00 -2.51 18.39
CA LYS A 50 -11.66 -3.10 18.56
C LYS A 50 -10.61 -2.05 18.24
N ALA A 51 -9.79 -1.71 19.23
CA ALA A 51 -8.60 -0.84 19.10
C ALA A 51 -7.40 -1.56 18.47
N ASP A 52 -7.59 -2.80 18.00
CA ASP A 52 -6.54 -3.56 17.34
C ASP A 52 -6.12 -2.84 16.05
N LEU A 53 -4.95 -3.17 15.52
CA LEU A 53 -4.49 -2.72 14.21
C LEU A 53 -4.89 -3.75 13.17
N PRO A 54 -6.16 -3.82 12.74
CA PRO A 54 -6.45 -4.73 11.68
C PRO A 54 -5.75 -4.17 10.43
N ARG A 55 -4.95 -4.99 9.78
CA ARG A 55 -4.37 -4.67 8.47
C ARG A 55 -5.46 -4.73 7.38
N VAL A 56 -6.65 -4.18 7.66
CA VAL A 56 -7.85 -4.31 6.80
C VAL A 56 -7.63 -3.62 5.47
N TRP A 57 -6.80 -2.57 5.47
CA TRP A 57 -6.63 -1.70 4.32
C TRP A 57 -5.15 -1.48 4.03
N GLY A 58 -4.79 -1.82 2.81
CA GLY A 58 -3.47 -1.55 2.29
C GLY A 58 -3.45 -1.52 0.78
N ARG A 59 -2.37 -1.01 0.22
CA ARG A 59 -2.08 -1.03 -1.21
C ARG A 59 -0.79 -1.79 -1.42
N LYS A 60 -0.85 -2.86 -2.20
CA LYS A 60 0.31 -3.65 -2.59
C LYS A 60 0.77 -3.22 -3.97
N TYR A 61 2.07 -3.02 -4.10
CA TYR A 61 2.76 -2.63 -5.31
C TYR A 61 3.73 -3.73 -5.67
N ILE A 62 3.64 -4.23 -6.91
CA ILE A 62 4.47 -5.32 -7.41
C ILE A 62 5.09 -4.86 -8.73
N THR A 63 6.40 -5.02 -8.87
CA THR A 63 7.08 -4.81 -10.15
C THR A 63 8.19 -5.85 -10.32
N THR A 64 8.85 -5.86 -11.48
CA THR A 64 10.05 -6.66 -11.72
C THR A 64 11.14 -5.76 -12.27
N PRO A 65 12.43 -6.10 -12.10
CA PRO A 65 13.52 -5.33 -12.69
C PRO A 65 13.41 -5.21 -14.23
N THR A 66 12.73 -6.16 -14.88
CA THR A 66 12.55 -6.23 -16.33
C THR A 66 11.22 -5.65 -16.81
N ALA A 67 10.34 -5.19 -15.93
CA ALA A 67 9.00 -4.70 -16.26
C ALA A 67 9.00 -3.31 -16.92
N GLY A 68 10.17 -2.68 -17.10
CA GLY A 68 10.28 -1.37 -17.77
C GLY A 68 9.50 -0.26 -17.08
N GLY A 69 9.38 -0.31 -15.75
CA GLY A 69 8.63 0.68 -14.98
C GLY A 69 7.14 0.40 -14.81
N MET A 70 6.63 -0.72 -15.34
CA MET A 70 5.26 -1.15 -15.07
C MET A 70 5.14 -1.66 -13.62
N VAL A 71 4.13 -1.17 -12.92
CA VAL A 71 3.83 -1.54 -11.54
C VAL A 71 2.39 -2.03 -11.47
N LEU A 72 2.21 -3.24 -10.94
CA LEU A 72 0.91 -3.79 -10.61
C LEU A 72 0.50 -3.29 -9.23
N VAL A 73 -0.69 -2.73 -9.13
CA VAL A 73 -1.22 -2.11 -7.91
C VAL A 73 -2.48 -2.86 -7.49
N ILE A 74 -2.44 -3.51 -6.33
CA ILE A 74 -3.58 -4.21 -5.73
C ILE A 74 -4.08 -3.36 -4.58
N ARG A 75 -5.33 -2.88 -4.69
CA ARG A 75 -6.01 -2.17 -3.60
C ARG A 75 -6.72 -3.19 -2.72
N ASN A 76 -6.53 -3.05 -1.42
CA ASN A 76 -6.94 -4.01 -0.41
C ASN A 76 -6.63 -5.47 -0.76
N PRO A 77 -5.35 -5.87 -0.70
CA PRO A 77 -4.94 -7.24 -1.03
C PRO A 77 -5.50 -8.32 -0.08
N GLN A 78 -6.26 -7.96 0.97
CA GLN A 78 -6.95 -8.94 1.82
C GLN A 78 -8.38 -9.23 1.36
N SER A 79 -9.03 -8.32 0.62
CA SER A 79 -10.46 -8.42 0.30
C SER A 79 -10.75 -8.70 -1.17
N GLY A 80 -9.76 -8.61 -2.06
CA GLY A 80 -10.01 -8.80 -3.49
C GLY A 80 -8.77 -9.06 -4.32
N ASP A 81 -9.03 -9.64 -5.50
CA ASP A 81 -8.04 -9.98 -6.52
C ASP A 81 -7.96 -8.94 -7.65
N THR A 82 -8.61 -7.78 -7.47
CA THR A 82 -8.60 -6.71 -8.47
C THR A 82 -7.30 -5.93 -8.42
N PHE A 83 -6.70 -5.71 -9.57
CA PHE A 83 -5.48 -4.92 -9.72
C PHE A 83 -5.61 -3.92 -10.86
N THR A 84 -4.85 -2.83 -10.76
CA THR A 84 -4.57 -1.92 -11.87
C THR A 84 -3.10 -2.01 -12.24
N THR A 85 -2.75 -1.57 -13.44
CA THR A 85 -1.36 -1.41 -13.85
C THR A 85 -1.06 0.07 -14.04
N GLU A 86 0.06 0.51 -13.50
CA GLU A 86 0.56 1.87 -13.62
C GLU A 86 1.94 1.86 -14.29
N THR A 87 2.33 2.98 -14.90
CA THR A 87 3.67 3.16 -15.49
C THR A 87 4.39 4.27 -14.74
N TRP A 88 5.49 3.94 -14.07
CA TRP A 88 6.21 4.85 -13.16
C TRP A 88 7.56 5.33 -13.71
N GLY A 89 7.82 5.11 -14.99
CA GLY A 89 9.11 5.41 -15.62
C GLY A 89 10.23 4.49 -15.12
N ASP A 90 11.48 4.93 -15.20
CA ASP A 90 12.63 4.11 -14.85
C ASP A 90 12.66 3.74 -13.35
N ILE A 91 12.95 2.47 -13.03
CA ILE A 91 13.04 1.91 -11.67
C ILE A 91 14.31 1.05 -11.60
N PRO A 92 15.49 1.67 -11.45
CA PRO A 92 16.77 0.98 -11.61
C PRO A 92 17.14 0.05 -10.44
N SER A 93 16.45 0.13 -9.31
CA SER A 93 16.74 -0.66 -8.12
C SER A 93 15.53 -0.82 -7.21
N TYR A 94 15.61 -1.77 -6.29
CA TYR A 94 14.59 -1.96 -5.27
C TYR A 94 14.42 -0.73 -4.36
N ASP A 95 15.53 -0.08 -3.99
CA ASP A 95 15.47 1.17 -3.21
C ASP A 95 14.72 2.27 -3.99
N SER A 96 14.97 2.42 -5.29
CA SER A 96 14.23 3.37 -6.14
C SER A 96 12.74 3.02 -6.22
N PHE A 97 12.41 1.73 -6.28
CA PHE A 97 11.02 1.27 -6.23
C PHE A 97 10.33 1.68 -4.93
N VAL A 98 10.97 1.43 -3.77
CA VAL A 98 10.45 1.81 -2.46
C VAL A 98 10.23 3.33 -2.38
N GLU A 99 11.18 4.14 -2.84
CA GLU A 99 11.04 5.60 -2.83
C GLU A 99 9.86 6.07 -3.69
N LYS A 100 9.66 5.49 -4.88
CA LYS A 100 8.48 5.80 -5.71
C LYS A 100 7.17 5.38 -5.05
N VAL A 101 7.14 4.23 -4.37
CA VAL A 101 5.96 3.82 -3.59
C VAL A 101 5.66 4.84 -2.48
N LEU A 102 6.68 5.33 -1.78
CA LEU A 102 6.52 6.36 -0.76
C LEU A 102 5.90 7.63 -1.34
N ASP A 103 6.40 8.10 -2.48
CA ASP A 103 5.88 9.30 -3.13
C ASP A 103 4.45 9.09 -3.63
N ARG A 104 4.13 7.90 -4.18
CA ARG A 104 2.78 7.56 -4.61
C ARG A 104 1.77 7.54 -3.46
N VAL A 105 2.16 7.02 -2.30
CA VAL A 105 1.31 7.01 -1.09
C VAL A 105 1.14 8.41 -0.51
N LYS A 106 2.12 9.32 -0.68
CA LYS A 106 1.95 10.73 -0.30
C LYS A 106 0.99 11.47 -1.23
N GLU A 107 1.06 11.20 -2.53
CA GLU A 107 0.22 11.84 -3.54
C GLU A 107 -1.22 11.34 -3.52
N SER A 108 -1.41 10.04 -3.26
CA SER A 108 -2.73 9.41 -3.10
C SER A 108 -2.71 8.59 -1.81
N PRO A 109 -3.06 9.23 -0.67
CA PRO A 109 -3.16 8.58 0.63
C PRO A 109 -4.11 7.39 0.61
N LEU A 110 -3.82 6.40 1.47
CA LEU A 110 -4.65 5.20 1.60
C LEU A 110 -6.06 5.51 2.13
N ASP A 111 -6.24 6.65 2.82
CA ASP A 111 -7.51 7.11 3.38
C ASP A 111 -8.58 7.34 2.28
N GLU A 112 -8.18 7.78 1.09
CA GLU A 112 -9.11 8.00 -0.03
C GLU A 112 -9.70 6.68 -0.56
N ASP A 113 -8.88 5.61 -0.61
CA ASP A 113 -9.32 4.28 -0.98
C ASP A 113 -10.28 3.71 0.09
N PHE A 114 -10.04 4.02 1.37
CA PHE A 114 -10.89 3.63 2.48
C PHE A 114 -12.24 4.34 2.45
N THR A 115 -12.28 5.67 2.27
CA THR A 115 -13.54 6.44 2.20
C THR A 115 -14.41 6.00 1.04
N THR A 116 -13.83 5.83 -0.16
CA THR A 116 -14.58 5.37 -1.35
C THR A 116 -15.29 4.05 -1.08
N LEU A 117 -14.64 3.10 -0.40
CA LEU A 117 -15.23 1.80 -0.15
C LEU A 117 -16.20 1.81 1.04
N CYS A 118 -15.97 2.63 2.07
CA CYS A 118 -16.98 2.88 3.09
C CYS A 118 -18.26 3.46 2.49
N ASP A 119 -18.14 4.38 1.53
CA ASP A 119 -19.27 4.93 0.81
C ASP A 119 -19.96 3.86 -0.03
N GLU A 120 -19.21 3.04 -0.79
CA GLU A 120 -19.75 1.89 -1.52
C GLU A 120 -20.47 0.89 -0.60
N ALA A 121 -19.88 0.53 0.54
CA ALA A 121 -20.49 -0.38 1.52
C ALA A 121 -21.76 0.20 2.16
N ASN A 122 -21.78 1.52 2.43
CA ASN A 122 -22.94 2.21 2.97
C ASN A 122 -24.07 2.39 1.93
N THR A 123 -23.76 2.40 0.63
CA THR A 123 -24.80 2.38 -0.41
C THR A 123 -25.48 1.02 -0.59
N VAL A 124 -24.95 -0.05 0.01
CA VAL A 124 -25.47 -1.43 -0.12
C VAL A 124 -26.41 -1.81 1.03
N ILE A 125 -26.59 -0.98 2.06
CA ILE A 125 -27.62 -1.22 3.10
C ILE A 125 -28.96 -0.70 2.58
N PRO A 126 -29.94 -1.56 2.22
CA PRO A 126 -31.28 -1.07 1.95
C PRO A 126 -31.82 -0.52 3.27
N ALA A 127 -32.40 0.68 3.23
CA ALA A 127 -33.22 1.17 4.33
C ALA A 127 -34.35 0.15 4.56
N GLY A 128 -34.26 -0.61 5.64
CA GLY A 128 -35.21 -1.66 6.02
C GLY A 128 -35.26 -1.79 7.53
#